data_AF-A0A3N9NRN4-F1
#
_entry.id   AF-A0A3N9NRN4-F1
#
_cell.length_a   1.000
_cell.length_b   1.000
_cell.length_c   1.000
_cell.angle_alpha   90.00
_cell.angle_beta   90.00
_cell.angle_gamma   90.00
#
_symmetry.space_group_name_H-M   'P 1'
#
loop_
_entity.id
_entity.type
_entity.pdbx_description
1 polymer ?
#
loop_
_entity_poly.entity_id
_entity_poly.type
_entity_poly.pdbx_seq_one_letter_code
_entity_poly.pdbx_strand_id
1 'polypeptide(L)'
;MKKTRLFFLLLLALLLQCAGPFAPRPYYSGMHNQISYDAVMMEKMKEEIRKFYGAPYKWGGDSPQGTDCSGLIATLYKNAANITLPHSTQEMFAGAKKVHRIDLLFGDLVFFSDGGRTATHVGLYIGKGYFLHASSSRGVILSKMTDRYYRNQFIGARRIEIY
;
A
#
# COMPACT_ATOMS: atom_id res chain seq x y z
N MET A 1 -62.25 5.84 63.44
CA MET A 1 -62.18 7.28 63.09
C MET A 1 -60.78 7.60 62.57
N LYS A 2 -60.70 8.36 61.45
CA LYS A 2 -59.51 9.01 60.81
C LYS A 2 -58.51 8.03 60.15
N LYS A 3 -58.45 7.83 58.83
CA LYS A 3 -58.25 8.68 57.62
C LYS A 3 -56.93 9.48 57.58
N THR A 4 -55.93 8.98 56.82
CA THR A 4 -55.02 9.74 55.91
C THR A 4 -54.22 8.72 55.07
N ARG A 5 -54.51 8.47 53.78
CA ARG A 5 -54.10 9.21 52.55
C ARG A 5 -52.58 9.33 52.41
N LEU A 6 -51.99 8.60 51.44
CA LEU A 6 -51.76 9.07 50.07
C LEU A 6 -50.42 9.80 49.99
N PHE A 7 -49.34 9.11 49.65
CA PHE A 7 -48.16 9.66 48.98
C PHE A 7 -47.17 8.50 48.77
N PHE A 8 -47.19 7.84 47.61
CA PHE A 8 -46.03 7.17 46.97
C PHE A 8 -46.47 6.52 45.64
N LEU A 9 -47.28 7.25 44.86
CA LEU A 9 -47.58 6.92 43.46
C LEU A 9 -47.12 8.10 42.62
N LEU A 10 -45.83 8.16 42.31
CA LEU A 10 -45.23 8.98 41.23
C LEU A 10 -43.69 8.92 41.37
N LEU A 11 -43.06 7.84 40.89
CA LEU A 11 -41.66 7.80 40.41
C LEU A 11 -41.21 6.35 40.17
N LEU A 12 -41.66 5.74 39.07
CA LEU A 12 -40.80 4.92 38.19
C LEU A 12 -41.50 4.46 36.90
N ALA A 13 -42.37 5.29 36.33
CA ALA A 13 -42.82 5.10 34.96
C ALA A 13 -41.85 5.83 34.01
N LEU A 14 -40.65 5.27 33.78
CA LEU A 14 -39.68 5.76 32.77
C LEU A 14 -38.54 4.76 32.51
N LEU A 15 -38.86 3.49 32.26
CA LEU A 15 -37.91 2.51 31.69
C LEU A 15 -38.53 1.76 30.51
N LEU A 16 -39.21 2.49 29.62
CA LEU A 16 -39.60 2.03 28.29
C LEU A 16 -39.05 3.05 27.28
N GLN A 17 -38.37 2.54 26.25
CA GLN A 17 -37.51 3.21 25.26
C GLN A 17 -36.12 3.61 25.82
N CYS A 18 -35.00 3.04 25.35
CA CYS A 18 -34.61 2.93 23.95
C CYS A 18 -34.05 1.53 23.60
N ALA A 19 -34.91 0.66 23.07
CA ALA A 19 -34.49 -0.41 22.19
C ALA A 19 -35.17 -0.17 20.83
N GLY A 20 -34.68 0.84 20.12
CA GLY A 20 -34.93 0.88 18.67
C GLY A 20 -34.29 -0.38 18.07
N PRO A 21 -34.86 -0.98 17.00
CA PRO A 21 -34.20 -2.08 16.33
C PRO A 21 -32.80 -1.62 15.95
N PHE A 22 -31.79 -2.27 16.52
CA PHE A 22 -30.41 -2.16 16.08
C PHE A 22 -30.36 -2.87 14.72
N ALA A 23 -30.97 -2.26 13.70
CA ALA A 23 -30.71 -2.64 12.34
C ALA A 23 -29.21 -2.37 12.13
N PRO A 24 -28.38 -3.39 11.85
CA PRO A 24 -26.99 -3.14 11.55
C PRO A 24 -26.96 -2.16 10.37
N ARG A 25 -26.34 -0.98 10.59
CA ARG A 25 -26.03 -0.07 9.49
C ARG A 25 -25.24 -0.88 8.46
N PRO A 26 -25.57 -0.82 7.15
CA PRO A 26 -24.86 -1.60 6.15
C PRO A 26 -23.44 -1.05 5.97
N TYR A 27 -22.54 -1.48 6.86
CA TYR A 27 -21.10 -1.23 6.81
C TYR A 27 -20.37 -2.30 5.98
N TYR A 28 -21.06 -3.40 5.63
CA TYR A 28 -20.46 -4.61 5.09
C TYR A 28 -20.34 -4.68 3.55
N SER A 29 -21.04 -3.84 2.78
CA SER A 29 -21.04 -3.96 1.31
C SER A 29 -19.78 -3.42 0.62
N GLY A 30 -19.13 -2.41 1.18
CA GLY A 30 -17.91 -1.80 0.59
C GLY A 30 -16.62 -2.59 0.84
N MET A 31 -16.52 -3.24 2.00
CA MET A 31 -15.29 -3.93 2.42
C MET A 31 -15.00 -5.21 1.61
N HIS A 32 -16.05 -5.97 1.23
CA HIS A 32 -15.88 -7.15 0.39
C HIS A 32 -15.40 -6.81 -1.02
N ASN A 33 -15.82 -5.64 -1.54
CA ASN A 33 -15.42 -5.20 -2.87
C ASN A 33 -13.95 -4.77 -2.91
N GLN A 34 -13.50 -4.02 -1.90
CA GLN A 34 -12.09 -3.60 -1.75
C GLN A 34 -11.14 -4.78 -1.54
N ILE A 35 -11.51 -5.75 -0.67
CA ILE A 35 -10.70 -6.95 -0.44
C ILE A 35 -10.53 -7.75 -1.75
N SER A 36 -11.59 -7.85 -2.55
CA SER A 36 -11.51 -8.53 -3.86
C SER A 36 -10.62 -7.76 -4.85
N TYR A 37 -10.71 -6.43 -4.86
CA TYR A 37 -9.91 -5.58 -5.74
C TYR A 37 -8.43 -5.69 -5.40
N ASP A 38 -8.07 -5.58 -4.12
CA ASP A 38 -6.69 -5.68 -3.64
C ASP A 38 -6.09 -7.06 -3.94
N ALA A 39 -6.88 -8.13 -3.78
CA ALA A 39 -6.45 -9.48 -4.13
C ALA A 39 -6.21 -9.65 -5.64
N VAL A 40 -7.13 -9.18 -6.48
CA VAL A 40 -6.98 -9.23 -7.95
C VAL A 40 -5.79 -8.41 -8.41
N MET A 41 -5.62 -7.20 -7.87
CA MET A 41 -4.49 -6.32 -8.18
C MET A 41 -3.17 -6.94 -7.74
N MET A 42 -3.11 -7.56 -6.56
CA MET A 42 -1.94 -8.28 -6.08
C MET A 42 -1.57 -9.44 -7.02
N GLU A 43 -2.54 -10.24 -7.47
CA GLU A 43 -2.27 -11.34 -8.40
C GLU A 43 -1.77 -10.85 -9.76
N LYS A 44 -2.40 -9.82 -10.34
CA LYS A 44 -1.90 -9.17 -11.56
C LYS A 44 -0.49 -8.62 -11.37
N MET A 45 -0.21 -7.99 -10.23
CA MET A 45 1.13 -7.49 -9.93
C MET A 45 2.15 -8.62 -9.88
N LYS A 46 1.83 -9.76 -9.26
CA LYS A 46 2.71 -10.94 -9.28
C LYS A 46 2.93 -11.48 -10.69
N GLU A 47 1.90 -11.50 -11.54
CA GLU A 47 2.05 -11.89 -12.95
C GLU A 47 3.01 -10.97 -13.70
N GLU A 48 2.87 -9.66 -13.54
CA GLU A 48 3.77 -8.69 -14.15
C GLU A 48 5.20 -8.83 -13.62
N ILE A 49 5.37 -9.03 -12.31
CA ILE A 49 6.69 -9.31 -11.71
C ILE A 49 7.35 -10.53 -12.39
N ARG A 50 6.60 -11.61 -12.63
CA ARG A 50 7.13 -12.81 -13.30
C ARG A 50 7.59 -12.52 -14.73
N LYS A 51 6.89 -11.66 -15.47
CA LYS A 51 7.28 -11.27 -16.84
C LYS A 51 8.58 -10.46 -16.86
N PHE A 52 8.77 -9.60 -15.87
CA PHE A 52 9.94 -8.72 -15.79
C PHE A 52 11.14 -9.37 -15.10
N TYR A 53 10.95 -10.43 -14.32
CA TYR A 53 12.04 -11.06 -13.59
C TYR A 53 13.17 -11.49 -14.54
N GLY A 54 14.39 -11.02 -14.28
CA GLY A 54 15.56 -11.28 -15.14
C GLY A 54 15.68 -10.37 -16.36
N ALA A 55 14.75 -9.45 -16.61
CA ALA A 55 14.88 -8.46 -17.69
C ALA A 55 16.16 -7.62 -17.51
N PRO A 56 16.90 -7.32 -18.60
CA PRO A 56 18.14 -6.55 -18.49
C PRO A 56 17.85 -5.10 -18.09
N TYR A 57 18.84 -4.44 -17.51
CA TYR A 57 18.73 -3.01 -17.25
C TYR A 57 18.86 -2.21 -18.55
N LYS A 58 17.95 -1.26 -18.77
CA LYS A 58 18.03 -0.30 -19.88
C LYS A 58 17.50 1.06 -19.43
N TRP A 59 18.35 2.08 -19.47
CA TRP A 59 17.96 3.45 -19.13
C TRP A 59 16.78 3.92 -19.99
N GLY A 60 15.74 4.46 -19.35
CA GLY A 60 14.49 4.88 -19.97
C GLY A 60 13.61 3.73 -20.47
N GLY A 61 14.00 2.48 -20.22
CA GLY A 61 13.24 1.31 -20.65
C GLY A 61 12.10 0.96 -19.69
N ASP A 62 11.04 0.38 -20.23
CA ASP A 62 9.78 0.08 -19.53
C ASP A 62 9.22 -1.30 -19.90
N SER A 63 10.02 -2.16 -20.54
CA SER A 63 9.57 -3.46 -21.07
C SER A 63 10.41 -4.64 -20.58
N PRO A 64 9.93 -5.89 -20.71
CA PRO A 64 10.70 -7.08 -20.38
C PRO A 64 11.98 -7.28 -21.20
N GLN A 65 12.13 -6.58 -22.33
CA GLN A 65 13.36 -6.59 -23.14
C GLN A 65 14.43 -5.62 -22.60
N GLY A 66 14.06 -4.75 -21.67
CA GLY A 66 14.96 -3.85 -20.99
C GLY A 66 14.22 -2.77 -20.23
N THR A 67 14.56 -2.58 -18.95
CA THR A 67 13.91 -1.58 -18.12
C THR A 67 14.86 -0.93 -17.12
N ASP A 68 14.57 0.31 -16.72
CA ASP A 68 15.22 0.94 -15.57
C ASP A 68 14.37 0.84 -14.31
N CYS A 69 14.84 1.45 -13.22
CA CYS A 69 14.18 1.30 -11.94
C CYS A 69 12.77 1.92 -11.90
N SER A 70 12.60 3.13 -12.43
CA SER A 70 11.31 3.82 -12.45
C SER A 70 10.38 3.26 -13.53
N GLY A 71 10.90 2.89 -14.70
CA GLY A 71 10.14 2.26 -15.79
C GLY A 71 9.57 0.92 -15.38
N LEU A 72 10.34 0.10 -14.65
CA LEU A 72 9.83 -1.14 -14.07
C LEU A 72 8.61 -0.86 -13.20
N ILE A 73 8.73 0.07 -12.25
CA ILE A 73 7.64 0.39 -11.31
C ILE A 73 6.42 0.96 -12.03
N ALA A 74 6.63 1.90 -12.95
CA ALA A 74 5.56 2.51 -13.73
C ALA A 74 4.79 1.46 -14.52
N THR A 75 5.46 0.52 -15.20
CA THR A 75 4.81 -0.53 -15.97
C THR A 75 4.08 -1.53 -15.09
N LEU A 76 4.68 -1.97 -13.97
CA LEU A 76 4.02 -2.89 -13.03
C LEU A 76 2.69 -2.30 -12.52
N TYR A 77 2.69 -1.04 -12.11
CA TYR A 77 1.49 -0.35 -11.63
C TYR A 77 0.47 -0.07 -12.75
N LYS A 78 0.95 0.30 -13.94
CA LYS A 78 0.08 0.52 -15.10
C LYS A 78 -0.67 -0.74 -15.48
N ASN A 79 0.02 -1.88 -15.53
CA ASN A 79 -0.59 -3.13 -15.98
C ASN A 79 -1.43 -3.80 -14.89
N ALA A 80 -1.00 -3.75 -13.62
CA ALA A 80 -1.69 -4.41 -12.52
C ALA A 80 -2.90 -3.62 -11.98
N ALA A 81 -2.78 -2.30 -11.91
CA ALA A 81 -3.74 -1.42 -11.23
C ALA A 81 -4.30 -0.30 -12.13
N ASN A 82 -3.87 -0.21 -13.39
CA ASN A 82 -4.19 0.91 -14.29
C ASN A 82 -3.79 2.29 -13.73
N ILE A 83 -2.75 2.34 -12.88
CA ILE A 83 -2.23 3.57 -12.31
C ILE A 83 -1.04 4.04 -13.13
N THR A 84 -1.13 5.26 -13.66
CA THR A 84 -0.02 5.89 -14.37
C THR A 84 0.89 6.59 -13.36
N LEU A 85 2.12 6.11 -13.23
CA LEU A 85 3.16 6.76 -12.44
C LEU A 85 4.14 7.51 -13.35
N PRO A 86 4.79 8.58 -12.86
CA PRO A 86 5.84 9.26 -13.63
C PRO A 86 7.04 8.32 -13.82
N HIS A 87 7.76 8.44 -14.94
CA HIS A 87 9.03 7.71 -15.15
C HIS A 87 10.21 8.33 -14.37
N SER A 88 9.92 9.12 -13.33
CA SER A 88 10.90 9.83 -12.51
C SER A 88 10.87 9.33 -11.08
N THR A 89 11.99 8.76 -10.62
CA THR A 89 12.15 8.26 -9.25
C THR A 89 11.93 9.37 -8.21
N GLN A 90 12.37 10.59 -8.50
CA GLN A 90 12.19 11.74 -7.61
C GLN A 90 10.71 12.14 -7.52
N GLU A 91 10.00 12.16 -8.64
CA GLU A 91 8.57 12.49 -8.68
C GLU A 91 7.74 11.43 -7.95
N MET A 92 8.04 10.14 -8.16
CA MET A 92 7.40 9.06 -7.39
C MET A 92 7.63 9.22 -5.88
N PHE A 93 8.84 9.61 -5.46
CA PHE A 93 9.17 9.81 -4.05
C PHE A 93 8.45 11.01 -3.43
N ALA A 94 8.18 12.06 -4.22
CA ALA A 94 7.50 13.27 -3.78
C ALA A 94 5.97 13.13 -3.80
N GLY A 95 5.41 12.45 -4.82
CA GLY A 95 3.98 12.38 -5.08
C GLY A 95 3.21 11.28 -4.33
N ALA A 96 3.91 10.35 -3.69
CA ALA A 96 3.29 9.23 -2.99
C ALA A 96 3.28 9.42 -1.46
N LYS A 97 2.44 8.65 -0.76
CA LYS A 97 2.26 8.76 0.70
C LYS A 97 3.43 8.16 1.45
N LYS A 98 3.96 8.85 2.46
CA LYS A 98 5.05 8.34 3.31
C LYS A 98 4.60 7.09 4.11
N VAL A 99 5.45 6.07 4.14
CA VAL A 99 5.27 4.84 4.92
C VAL A 99 6.47 4.64 5.84
N HIS A 100 6.22 4.22 7.09
CA HIS A 100 7.29 3.81 7.99
C HIS A 100 7.76 2.40 7.63
N ARG A 101 9.06 2.14 7.82
CA ARG A 101 9.66 0.85 7.46
C ARG A 101 8.98 -0.36 8.10
N ILE A 102 8.42 -0.20 9.30
CA ILE A 102 7.71 -1.27 10.03
C ILE A 102 6.32 -1.56 9.45
N ASP A 103 5.75 -0.62 8.69
CA ASP A 103 4.39 -0.71 8.12
C ASP A 103 4.40 -1.08 6.63
N LEU A 104 5.55 -1.56 6.14
CA LEU A 104 5.74 -1.93 4.75
C LEU A 104 4.86 -3.14 4.38
N LEU A 105 4.05 -2.96 3.34
CA LEU A 105 3.19 -3.97 2.75
C LEU A 105 3.60 -4.23 1.31
N PHE A 106 3.23 -5.41 0.79
CA PHE A 106 3.43 -5.74 -0.62
C PHE A 106 2.89 -4.61 -1.50
N GLY A 107 3.69 -4.19 -2.48
CA GLY A 107 3.37 -3.08 -3.37
C GLY A 107 3.99 -1.75 -2.94
N ASP A 108 4.35 -1.55 -1.68
CA ASP A 108 4.98 -0.29 -1.27
C ASP A 108 6.30 -0.05 -2.03
N LEU A 109 6.56 1.20 -2.37
CA LEU A 109 7.79 1.61 -3.04
C LEU A 109 8.86 1.90 -2.01
N VAL A 110 10.06 1.34 -2.20
CA VAL A 110 11.23 1.60 -1.37
C VAL A 110 12.26 2.38 -2.19
N PHE A 111 12.80 3.45 -1.61
CA PHE A 111 13.66 4.39 -2.31
C PHE A 111 15.05 4.44 -1.69
N PHE A 112 16.03 4.61 -2.58
CA PHE A 112 17.45 4.64 -2.24
C PHE A 112 18.15 5.83 -2.90
N SER A 113 19.28 6.21 -2.34
CA SER A 113 20.11 7.34 -2.79
C SER A 113 21.58 6.92 -2.87
N ASP A 114 22.25 7.24 -3.98
CA ASP A 114 23.69 7.04 -4.15
C ASP A 114 24.51 8.20 -3.54
N GLY A 115 24.13 8.60 -2.33
CA GLY A 115 24.67 9.76 -1.63
C GLY A 115 23.69 10.94 -1.59
N GLY A 116 23.40 11.41 -0.37
CA GLY A 116 22.54 12.57 -0.13
C GLY A 116 21.09 12.20 0.18
N ARG A 117 20.15 13.07 -0.24
CA ARG A 117 18.71 12.94 0.06
C ARG A 117 17.83 12.77 -1.18
N THR A 118 18.44 12.79 -2.37
CA THR A 118 17.73 12.65 -3.64
C THR A 118 17.48 11.18 -3.92
N ALA A 119 16.23 10.83 -4.22
CA ALA A 119 15.87 9.48 -4.64
C ALA A 119 16.47 9.21 -6.03
N THR A 120 17.46 8.32 -6.10
CA THR A 120 18.12 7.94 -7.36
C THR A 120 17.73 6.54 -7.81
N HIS A 121 17.18 5.72 -6.91
CA HIS A 121 16.77 4.35 -7.20
C HIS A 121 15.47 3.99 -6.48
N VAL A 122 14.63 3.18 -7.11
CA VAL A 122 13.35 2.71 -6.57
C VAL A 122 13.21 1.19 -6.74
N GLY A 123 12.46 0.57 -5.85
CA GLY A 123 12.04 -0.82 -5.95
C GLY A 123 10.66 -1.05 -5.36
N LEU A 124 10.05 -2.18 -5.74
CA LEU A 124 8.76 -2.65 -5.26
C LEU A 124 8.99 -3.59 -4.06
N TYR A 125 8.47 -3.25 -2.90
CA TYR A 125 8.52 -4.13 -1.74
C TYR A 125 7.61 -5.34 -1.96
N ILE A 126 8.18 -6.53 -1.81
CA ILE A 126 7.47 -7.80 -2.03
C ILE A 126 7.19 -8.57 -0.73
N GLY A 127 7.54 -7.98 0.42
CA GLY A 127 7.37 -8.61 1.74
C GLY A 127 8.66 -9.16 2.35
N LYS A 128 8.62 -9.41 3.66
CA LYS A 128 9.72 -10.05 4.44
C LYS A 128 11.09 -9.37 4.28
N GLY A 129 11.13 -8.05 4.07
CA GLY A 129 12.37 -7.31 3.87
C GLY A 129 12.96 -7.40 2.46
N TYR A 130 12.28 -8.04 1.52
CA TYR A 130 12.70 -8.15 0.13
C TYR A 130 12.00 -7.12 -0.76
N PHE A 131 12.70 -6.70 -1.80
CA PHE A 131 12.16 -5.82 -2.82
C PHE A 131 12.67 -6.22 -4.21
N LEU A 132 11.82 -6.02 -5.21
CA LEU A 132 12.14 -6.16 -6.62
C LEU A 132 12.62 -4.83 -7.18
N HIS A 133 13.67 -4.85 -7.98
CA HIS A 133 14.15 -3.65 -8.66
C HIS A 133 14.98 -4.01 -9.89
N ALA A 134 15.12 -3.05 -10.83
CA ALA A 134 16.06 -3.15 -11.94
C ALA A 134 17.46 -2.71 -11.48
N SER A 135 18.34 -3.65 -11.17
CA SER A 135 19.75 -3.39 -10.86
C SER A 135 20.51 -3.01 -12.13
N SER A 136 21.25 -1.91 -12.11
CA SER A 136 22.07 -1.45 -13.23
C SER A 136 23.06 -2.49 -13.77
N SER A 137 23.54 -3.41 -12.91
CA SER A 137 24.50 -4.46 -13.28
C SER A 137 23.90 -5.85 -13.46
N ARG A 138 22.72 -6.12 -12.90
CA ARG A 138 22.14 -7.48 -12.84
C ARG A 138 20.74 -7.59 -13.44
N GLY A 139 20.18 -6.50 -13.95
CA GLY A 139 18.80 -6.47 -14.42
C GLY A 139 17.79 -6.57 -13.27
N VAL A 140 16.58 -7.01 -13.58
CA VAL A 140 15.47 -7.11 -12.62
C VAL A 140 15.65 -8.30 -11.70
N ILE A 141 15.88 -8.02 -10.41
CA ILE A 141 16.19 -9.02 -9.38
C ILE A 141 15.49 -8.71 -8.05
N LEU A 142 15.53 -9.70 -7.14
CA LEU A 142 15.20 -9.50 -5.73
C LEU A 142 16.45 -9.23 -4.91
N SER A 143 16.35 -8.26 -4.01
CA SER A 143 17.39 -7.93 -3.04
C SER A 143 16.80 -7.79 -1.65
N LYS A 144 17.61 -7.94 -0.60
CA LYS A 144 17.18 -7.68 0.78
C LYS A 144 17.49 -6.24 1.15
N MET A 145 16.53 -5.56 1.78
CA MET A 145 16.74 -4.21 2.31
C MET A 145 17.82 -4.15 3.41
N THR A 146 18.12 -5.29 4.04
CA THR A 146 19.14 -5.40 5.10
C THR A 146 20.55 -5.56 4.57
N ASP A 147 20.72 -5.87 3.27
CA ASP A 147 22.04 -5.97 2.65
C ASP A 147 22.76 -4.63 2.81
N ARG A 148 24.07 -4.69 3.13
CA ARG A 148 24.86 -3.51 3.53
C ARG A 148 24.71 -2.34 2.57
N TYR A 149 24.71 -2.61 1.26
CA TYR A 149 24.54 -1.60 0.22
C TYR A 149 23.19 -0.89 0.34
N TYR A 150 22.07 -1.62 0.25
CA TYR A 150 20.73 -1.06 0.29
C TYR A 150 20.38 -0.44 1.64
N ARG A 151 20.83 -1.05 2.74
CA ARG A 151 20.61 -0.52 4.09
C ARG A 151 21.20 0.89 4.25
N ASN A 152 22.39 1.12 3.71
CA ASN A 152 23.07 2.41 3.84
C ASN A 152 22.49 3.47 2.90
N GLN A 153 21.87 3.06 1.79
CA GLN A 153 21.31 3.96 0.80
C GLN A 153 19.80 4.22 0.99
N PHE A 154 19.12 3.50 1.88
CA PHE A 154 17.67 3.64 2.07
C PHE A 154 17.30 5.02 2.61
N ILE A 155 16.44 5.75 1.88
CA ILE A 155 15.99 7.10 2.26
C ILE A 155 14.51 7.17 2.64
N GLY A 156 13.72 6.14 2.34
CA GLY A 156 12.33 6.06 2.77
C GLY A 156 11.47 5.16 1.90
N ALA A 157 10.23 4.99 2.34
CA ALA A 157 9.22 4.22 1.63
C ALA A 157 8.00 5.08 1.30
N ARG A 158 7.28 4.71 0.24
CA ARG A 158 6.01 5.32 -0.17
C ARG A 158 4.95 4.29 -0.52
N ARG A 159 3.68 4.66 -0.30
CA ARG A 159 2.51 3.92 -0.76
C ARG A 159 1.78 4.72 -1.82
N ILE A 160 1.46 4.07 -2.93
CA ILE A 160 0.55 4.61 -3.93
C ILE A 160 -0.87 4.48 -3.39
N GLU A 161 -1.59 5.59 -3.24
CA GLU A 161 -2.99 5.55 -2.88
C GLU A 161 -3.81 5.19 -4.13
N ILE A 162 -4.66 4.18 -3.99
CA ILE A 162 -5.58 3.73 -5.03
C ILE A 162 -6.94 4.28 -4.62
N TYR A 163 -7.52 5.15 -5.45
CA TYR A 163 -8.84 5.76 -5.24
C TYR A 163 -9.90 5.04 -6.05
#